data_AF-A0A194SAQ2-F1
#
_entry.id   AF-A0A194SAQ2-F1
#
_cell.length_a   1.000
_cell.length_b   1.000
_cell.length_c   1.000
_cell.angle_alpha   90.00
_cell.angle_beta   90.00
_cell.angle_gamma   90.00
#
_symmetry.space_group_name_H-M   'P 1'
#
loop_
_entity.id
_entity.type
_entity.pdbx_description
1 polymer ?
#
loop_
_entity_poly.entity_id
_entity_poly.type
_entity_poly.pdbx_seq_one_letter_code
_entity_poly.pdbx_strand_id
1 'polypeptide(L)'
;MSANSLTEELRALTLTSLGDPGASGVVLAKRPDKGGTLGRRIELYANLYKIEFRKSASIAHYDVNIVAVKDGPAKAGTGINRETSIAVWDALVASNPDGLGQQLKSAAFDNQKNAFCLGNLAFANGVKVFRVSLEAETAERPPRLFDVKLQLAQVI
;
A
#
# COMPACT_ATOMS: atom_id res chain seq x y z
N MET A 1 22.20 39.79 -8.66
CA MET A 1 21.53 38.78 -7.81
C MET A 1 22.48 37.60 -7.72
N SER A 2 23.03 37.30 -6.55
CA SER A 2 24.05 36.24 -6.40
C SER A 2 23.38 34.87 -6.30
N ALA A 3 24.00 33.84 -6.89
CA ALA A 3 23.50 32.46 -6.93
C ALA A 3 23.24 31.83 -5.56
N ASN A 4 23.74 32.44 -4.48
CA ASN A 4 23.56 32.01 -3.09
C ASN A 4 22.15 32.30 -2.55
N SER A 5 21.50 33.38 -3.01
CA SER A 5 20.14 33.73 -2.56
C SER A 5 19.10 32.71 -3.02
N LEU A 6 19.24 32.20 -4.26
CA LEU A 6 18.31 31.21 -4.80
C LEU A 6 18.51 29.81 -4.19
N THR A 7 19.74 29.45 -3.82
CA THR A 7 20.02 28.17 -3.15
C THR A 7 19.59 28.19 -1.68
N GLU A 8 19.64 29.35 -1.01
CA GLU A 8 19.10 29.53 0.34
C GLU A 8 17.56 29.50 0.35
N GLU A 9 16.90 30.13 -0.63
CA GLU A 9 15.44 30.07 -0.79
C GLU A 9 14.94 28.65 -1.10
N LEU A 10 15.66 27.90 -1.95
CA LEU A 10 15.32 26.50 -2.26
C LEU A 10 15.54 25.57 -1.05
N ARG A 11 16.57 25.83 -0.23
CA ARG A 11 16.80 25.12 1.05
C ARG A 11 15.71 25.43 2.07
N ALA A 12 15.24 26.68 2.15
CA ALA A 12 14.14 27.06 3.01
C ALA A 12 12.82 26.36 2.61
N LEU A 13 12.53 26.26 1.30
CA LEU A 13 11.37 25.52 0.78
C LEU A 13 11.44 24.00 1.01
N THR A 14 12.64 23.42 0.96
CA THR A 14 12.82 21.97 1.18
C THR A 14 12.83 21.57 2.66
N LEU A 15 13.27 22.46 3.56
CA LEU A 15 13.18 22.27 5.03
C LEU A 15 11.74 22.32 5.56
N THR A 16 10.80 22.93 4.81
CA THR A 16 9.38 22.97 5.19
C THR A 16 8.55 21.76 4.72
N SER A 17 9.18 20.74 4.13
CA SER A 17 8.51 19.59 3.52
C SER A 17 8.66 18.27 4.31
N LEU A 18 9.47 18.22 5.37
CA LEU A 18 9.75 16.99 6.09
C LEU A 18 9.75 17.23 7.59
N GLY A 19 8.61 17.03 8.21
CA GLY A 19 8.56 16.79 9.64
C GLY A 19 7.36 15.90 9.96
N ASP A 20 7.37 15.44 11.20
CA ASP A 20 6.58 14.33 11.71
C ASP A 20 5.13 14.32 11.24
N PRO A 21 4.53 13.12 11.06
CA PRO A 21 3.12 12.98 10.69
C PRO A 21 2.25 13.70 11.72
N GLY A 22 1.86 14.93 11.38
CA GLY A 22 1.02 15.79 12.21
C GLY A 22 1.51 17.22 12.48
N ALA A 23 2.75 17.63 12.15
CA ALA A 23 3.24 18.92 12.67
C ALA A 23 3.99 19.89 11.73
N SER A 24 4.31 19.57 10.47
CA SER A 24 5.11 20.51 9.66
C SER A 24 4.84 20.50 8.14
N GLY A 25 3.59 20.36 7.74
CA GLY A 25 3.23 20.71 6.37
C GLY A 25 3.12 22.23 6.24
N VAL A 26 3.75 22.84 5.23
CA VAL A 26 3.29 24.16 4.77
C VAL A 26 1.82 24.02 4.42
N VAL A 27 0.94 24.65 5.20
CA VAL A 27 -0.48 24.70 4.87
C VAL A 27 -0.59 25.45 3.55
N LEU A 28 -0.84 24.73 2.46
CA LEU A 28 -1.07 25.35 1.16
C LEU A 28 -2.21 26.34 1.32
N ALA A 29 -1.97 27.58 0.87
CA ALA A 29 -2.97 28.63 0.97
C ALA A 29 -4.28 28.14 0.33
N LYS A 30 -5.37 28.30 1.07
CA LYS A 30 -6.70 28.00 0.54
C LYS A 30 -6.90 28.82 -0.73
N ARG A 31 -7.47 28.19 -1.77
CA ARG A 31 -7.79 28.90 -3.01
C ARG A 31 -8.62 30.16 -2.68
N PRO A 32 -8.13 31.37 -3.04
CA PRO A 32 -8.74 32.61 -2.61
C PRO A 32 -10.13 32.84 -3.22
N ASP A 33 -10.41 32.22 -4.38
CA ASP A 33 -11.67 32.37 -5.10
C ASP A 33 -12.13 31.06 -5.79
N LYS A 34 -13.24 31.15 -6.53
CA LYS A 34 -13.77 30.05 -7.36
C LYS A 34 -13.14 30.01 -8.75
N GLY A 35 -12.08 30.77 -9.00
CA GLY A 35 -11.39 30.92 -10.27
C GLY A 35 -11.56 32.30 -10.86
N GLY A 36 -10.69 32.63 -11.80
CA GLY A 36 -10.75 33.90 -12.52
C GLY A 36 -12.07 34.06 -13.26
N THR A 37 -12.60 35.27 -13.25
CA THR A 37 -13.83 35.67 -13.96
C THR A 37 -13.56 36.25 -15.35
N LEU A 38 -12.28 36.41 -15.71
CA LEU A 38 -11.85 36.98 -16.96
C LEU A 38 -11.90 35.93 -18.08
N GLY A 39 -12.43 36.32 -19.23
CA GLY A 39 -12.49 35.48 -20.43
C GLY A 39 -13.88 34.92 -20.73
N ARG A 40 -14.02 34.36 -21.94
CA ARG A 40 -15.25 33.70 -22.39
C ARG A 40 -15.32 32.29 -21.82
N ARG A 41 -16.50 31.89 -21.33
CA ARG A 41 -16.75 30.50 -20.91
C ARG A 41 -16.69 29.55 -22.11
N ILE A 42 -16.04 28.41 -21.91
CA ILE A 42 -16.00 27.30 -22.86
C ILE A 42 -16.33 26.01 -22.10
N GLU A 43 -16.99 25.08 -22.77
CA GLU A 43 -17.28 23.76 -22.22
C GLU A 43 -16.13 22.81 -22.55
N LEU A 44 -15.67 22.07 -21.55
CA LEU A 44 -14.56 21.14 -21.67
C LEU A 44 -14.97 19.77 -21.14
N TYR A 45 -14.52 18.73 -21.82
CA TYR A 45 -14.55 17.37 -21.31
C TYR A 45 -13.17 17.05 -20.76
N ALA A 46 -13.09 16.85 -19.44
CA ALA A 46 -11.88 16.37 -18.80
C ALA A 46 -11.91 14.84 -18.74
N ASN A 47 -10.75 14.21 -18.83
CA ASN A 47 -10.57 12.79 -18.53
C ASN A 47 -10.56 12.57 -17.00
N LEU A 48 -11.61 13.05 -16.32
CA LEU A 48 -11.81 12.96 -14.89
C LEU A 48 -13.19 12.37 -14.62
N TYR A 49 -13.21 11.31 -13.82
CA TYR A 49 -14.42 10.58 -13.49
C TYR A 49 -14.78 10.80 -12.02
N LYS A 50 -16.05 11.11 -11.74
CA LYS A 50 -16.55 11.23 -10.38
C LYS A 50 -16.65 9.83 -9.77
N ILE A 51 -15.90 9.59 -8.70
CA ILE A 51 -15.96 8.36 -7.91
C ILE A 51 -16.85 8.60 -6.69
N GLU A 52 -17.79 7.69 -6.45
CA GLU A 52 -18.67 7.74 -5.27
C GLU A 52 -18.25 6.68 -4.26
N PHE A 53 -17.88 7.11 -3.05
CA PHE A 53 -17.53 6.23 -1.95
C PHE A 53 -18.74 5.95 -1.06
N ARG A 54 -18.86 4.72 -0.56
CA ARG A 54 -19.86 4.38 0.45
C ARG A 54 -19.52 5.12 1.75
N LYS A 55 -20.48 5.89 2.28
CA LYS A 55 -20.27 6.78 3.46
C LYS A 55 -19.93 6.04 4.76
N SER A 56 -20.20 4.75 4.85
CA SER A 56 -20.10 3.95 6.08
C SER A 56 -19.37 2.61 5.87
N ALA A 57 -18.48 2.54 4.87
CA ALA A 57 -17.64 1.36 4.71
C ALA A 57 -16.50 1.41 5.74
N SER A 58 -16.41 0.39 6.60
CA SER A 58 -15.23 0.19 7.44
C SER A 58 -14.13 -0.44 6.60
N ILE A 59 -12.96 0.20 6.55
CA ILE A 59 -11.80 -0.29 5.81
C ILE A 59 -10.72 -0.68 6.82
N ALA A 60 -10.35 -1.94 6.85
CA ALA A 60 -9.29 -2.43 7.71
C ALA A 60 -7.97 -2.48 6.92
N HIS A 61 -6.95 -1.78 7.42
CA HIS A 61 -5.58 -1.80 6.91
C HIS A 61 -4.76 -2.84 7.66
N TYR A 62 -4.12 -3.72 6.90
CA TYR A 62 -3.22 -4.76 7.37
C TYR A 62 -1.81 -4.53 6.85
N ASP A 63 -0.84 -4.62 7.76
CA ASP A 63 0.56 -4.81 7.43
C ASP A 63 0.77 -6.25 6.95
N VAL A 64 1.37 -6.39 5.77
CA VAL A 64 1.73 -7.64 5.13
C VAL A 64 3.24 -7.82 5.20
N ASN A 65 3.69 -8.90 5.80
CA ASN A 65 5.10 -9.28 5.81
C ASN A 65 5.26 -10.69 5.23
N ILE A 66 5.93 -10.76 4.07
CA ILE A 66 6.19 -12.01 3.37
C ILE A 66 7.66 -12.40 3.56
N VAL A 67 7.91 -13.61 4.05
CA VAL A 67 9.26 -14.13 4.30
C VAL A 67 9.40 -15.50 3.64
N ALA A 68 10.45 -15.68 2.83
CA ALA A 68 10.78 -16.99 2.27
C ALA A 68 11.32 -17.92 3.36
N VAL A 69 10.78 -19.13 3.43
CA VAL A 69 11.20 -20.18 4.36
C VAL A 69 12.43 -20.86 3.75
N LYS A 70 13.57 -20.82 4.43
CA LYS A 70 14.82 -21.45 3.99
C LYS A 70 15.38 -22.31 5.12
N ASP A 71 15.82 -23.52 4.79
CA ASP A 71 16.42 -24.47 5.74
C ASP A 71 17.93 -24.22 6.02
N GLY A 72 18.42 -22.99 5.81
CA GLY A 72 19.85 -22.67 5.94
C GLY A 72 20.10 -21.25 6.47
N PRO A 73 21.35 -20.92 6.85
CA PRO A 73 21.67 -19.62 7.44
C PRO A 73 21.23 -18.50 6.51
N ALA A 74 20.42 -17.58 7.04
CA ALA A 74 19.83 -16.48 6.29
C ALA A 74 20.93 -15.61 5.67
N LYS A 75 21.26 -15.84 4.39
CA LYS A 75 21.94 -14.81 3.60
C LYS A 75 21.00 -13.62 3.58
N ALA A 76 21.49 -12.46 4.03
CA ALA A 76 20.81 -11.18 3.94
C ALA A 76 20.35 -10.97 2.50
N GLY A 77 19.11 -11.37 2.23
CA GLY A 77 18.56 -11.48 0.89
C GLY A 77 17.84 -10.20 0.58
N THR A 78 18.09 -9.69 -0.62
CA THR A 78 17.23 -8.75 -1.33
C THR A 78 15.77 -9.11 -1.07
N GLY A 79 14.95 -8.13 -0.66
CA GLY A 79 13.54 -8.34 -0.36
C GLY A 79 12.80 -9.07 -1.48
N ILE A 80 11.66 -9.68 -1.13
CA ILE A 80 10.82 -10.37 -2.10
C ILE A 80 10.41 -9.38 -3.21
N ASN A 81 10.63 -9.77 -4.46
CA ASN A 81 10.27 -8.92 -5.59
C ASN A 81 8.73 -8.86 -5.75
N ARG A 82 8.25 -7.83 -6.45
CA ARG A 82 6.81 -7.60 -6.61
C ARG A 82 6.06 -8.78 -7.24
N GLU A 83 6.65 -9.41 -8.24
CA GLU A 83 6.07 -10.57 -8.94
C GLU A 83 5.86 -11.76 -8.01
N THR A 84 6.86 -12.07 -7.17
CA THR A 84 6.73 -13.12 -6.16
C THR A 84 5.69 -12.73 -5.10
N SER A 85 5.63 -11.47 -4.67
CA SER A 85 4.60 -11.02 -3.73
C SER A 85 3.18 -11.22 -4.27
N ILE A 86 2.96 -10.94 -5.57
CA ILE A 86 1.67 -11.21 -6.24
C ILE A 86 1.37 -12.70 -6.22
N ALA A 87 2.32 -13.54 -6.68
CA ALA A 87 2.12 -14.98 -6.72
C ALA A 87 1.84 -15.59 -5.34
N VAL A 88 2.55 -15.13 -4.29
CA VAL A 88 2.31 -15.55 -2.91
C VAL A 88 0.93 -15.11 -2.42
N TRP A 89 0.51 -13.88 -2.73
CA TRP A 89 -0.84 -13.40 -2.38
C TRP A 89 -1.93 -14.20 -3.08
N ASP A 90 -1.79 -14.45 -4.38
CA ASP A 90 -2.74 -15.24 -5.16
C ASP A 90 -2.84 -16.68 -4.64
N ALA A 91 -1.71 -17.29 -4.31
CA ALA A 91 -1.67 -18.62 -3.70
C ALA A 91 -2.30 -18.62 -2.29
N LEU A 92 -2.09 -17.57 -1.48
CA LEU A 92 -2.77 -17.41 -0.20
C LEU A 92 -4.28 -17.34 -0.39
N VAL A 93 -4.77 -16.50 -1.30
CA VAL A 93 -6.19 -16.37 -1.62
C VAL A 93 -6.78 -17.70 -2.09
N ALA A 94 -6.09 -18.39 -3.00
CA ALA A 94 -6.52 -19.68 -3.55
C ALA A 94 -6.56 -20.79 -2.49
N SER A 95 -5.64 -20.78 -1.53
CA SER A 95 -5.62 -21.74 -0.41
C SER A 95 -6.80 -21.57 0.56
N ASN A 96 -7.54 -20.46 0.46
CA ASN A 96 -8.72 -20.14 1.28
C ASN A 96 -8.50 -20.43 2.79
N PRO A 97 -7.45 -19.85 3.39
CA PRO A 97 -7.07 -20.20 4.75
C PRO A 97 -8.18 -19.76 5.70
N ASP A 98 -8.62 -20.69 6.55
CA ASP A 98 -9.71 -20.48 7.53
C ASP A 98 -11.01 -19.93 6.92
N GLY A 99 -11.26 -20.14 5.62
CA GLY A 99 -12.44 -19.61 4.93
C GLY A 99 -12.34 -18.12 4.54
N LEU A 100 -11.17 -17.49 4.64
CA LEU A 100 -10.96 -16.06 4.37
C LEU A 100 -10.75 -15.74 2.88
N GLY A 101 -10.72 -16.73 1.99
CA GLY A 101 -10.36 -16.57 0.58
C GLY A 101 -11.18 -15.51 -0.15
N GLN A 102 -12.50 -15.43 0.10
CA GLN A 102 -13.33 -14.38 -0.51
C GLN A 102 -12.99 -12.98 0.01
N GLN A 103 -12.72 -12.83 1.30
CA GLN A 103 -12.33 -11.54 1.88
C GLN A 103 -10.96 -11.10 1.35
N LEU A 104 -9.99 -12.01 1.35
CA LEU A 104 -8.65 -11.76 0.81
C LEU A 104 -8.67 -11.48 -0.70
N LYS A 105 -9.54 -12.15 -1.46
CA LYS A 105 -9.74 -11.89 -2.90
C LYS A 105 -10.30 -10.49 -3.16
N SER A 106 -11.17 -10.01 -2.27
CA SER A 106 -11.75 -8.66 -2.35
C SER A 106 -10.84 -7.56 -1.79
N ALA A 107 -9.72 -7.92 -1.17
CA ALA A 107 -8.80 -6.98 -0.57
C ALA A 107 -7.94 -6.29 -1.62
N ALA A 108 -7.64 -5.01 -1.39
CA ALA A 108 -6.66 -4.27 -2.19
C ALA A 108 -5.28 -4.46 -1.58
N PHE A 109 -4.47 -5.33 -2.18
CA PHE A 109 -3.06 -5.52 -1.82
C PHE A 109 -2.17 -4.66 -2.72
N ASP A 110 -1.22 -3.93 -2.12
CA ASP A 110 -0.26 -3.08 -2.84
C ASP A 110 0.91 -3.85 -3.47
N ASN A 111 0.90 -5.18 -3.36
CA ASN A 111 1.94 -6.10 -3.79
C ASN A 111 3.26 -5.98 -3.01
N GLN A 112 3.22 -5.36 -1.83
CA GLN A 112 4.36 -5.20 -0.95
C GLN A 112 3.99 -5.40 0.52
N LYS A 113 3.48 -4.37 1.20
CA LYS A 113 3.36 -4.31 2.65
C LYS A 113 1.97 -3.96 3.14
N ASN A 114 1.04 -3.57 2.28
CA ASN A 114 -0.25 -3.05 2.70
C ASN A 114 -1.39 -3.79 2.01
N ALA A 115 -2.30 -4.32 2.80
CA ALA A 115 -3.57 -4.86 2.32
C ALA A 115 -4.74 -4.11 2.98
N PHE A 116 -5.76 -3.78 2.18
CA PHE A 116 -6.97 -3.11 2.65
C PHE A 116 -8.18 -4.00 2.40
N CYS A 117 -8.91 -4.33 3.47
CA CYS A 117 -10.10 -5.17 3.40
C CYS A 117 -11.36 -4.36 3.74
N LEU A 118 -12.50 -4.77 3.19
CA LEU A 118 -13.80 -4.31 3.68
C LEU A 118 -14.14 -5.05 4.97
N GLY A 119 -14.14 -4.33 6.08
CA GLY A 119 -14.28 -4.88 7.42
C GLY A 119 -13.06 -5.69 7.90
N ASN A 120 -13.14 -6.17 9.14
CA ASN A 120 -12.05 -6.90 9.76
C ASN A 120 -12.03 -8.37 9.34
N LEU A 121 -10.83 -8.88 9.05
CA LEU A 121 -10.51 -10.30 9.03
C LEU A 121 -10.60 -10.87 10.46
N ALA A 122 -11.26 -12.01 10.62
CA ALA A 122 -11.55 -12.62 11.92
C ALA A 122 -10.30 -13.29 12.54
N PHE A 123 -9.36 -12.49 13.03
CA PHE A 123 -8.18 -12.96 13.76
C PHE A 123 -8.38 -12.80 15.27
N ALA A 124 -8.01 -13.80 16.05
CA ALA A 124 -8.14 -13.75 17.51
C ALA A 124 -7.39 -12.56 18.15
N ASN A 125 -6.25 -12.15 17.57
CA ASN A 125 -5.38 -11.09 18.12
C ASN A 125 -5.03 -9.99 17.08
N GLY A 126 -5.80 -9.88 16.00
CA GLY A 126 -5.47 -8.97 14.89
C GLY A 126 -4.22 -9.36 14.09
N VAL A 127 -3.55 -10.47 14.43
CA VAL A 127 -2.36 -10.96 13.72
C VAL A 127 -2.54 -12.44 13.38
N LYS A 128 -2.15 -12.82 12.16
CA LYS A 128 -2.08 -14.23 11.74
C LYS A 128 -0.92 -14.46 10.78
N VAL A 129 -0.28 -15.63 10.90
CA VAL A 129 0.77 -16.08 9.99
C VAL A 129 0.24 -17.28 9.22
N PHE A 130 0.37 -17.22 7.90
CA PHE A 130 -0.03 -18.28 6.97
C PHE A 130 1.21 -18.84 6.29
N ARG A 131 1.26 -20.17 6.15
CA ARG A 131 2.26 -20.85 5.33
C ARG A 131 1.68 -21.04 3.94
N VAL A 132 2.34 -20.49 2.94
CA VAL A 132 1.95 -20.56 1.53
C VAL A 132 3.02 -21.31 0.76
N SER A 133 2.60 -22.22 -0.10
CA SER A 133 3.50 -22.90 -1.04
C SER A 133 3.27 -22.34 -2.44
N LEU A 134 4.35 -21.96 -3.12
CA LEU A 134 4.33 -21.76 -4.56
C LEU A 134 4.79 -23.04 -5.24
N GLU A 135 4.12 -23.38 -6.34
CA GLU A 135 4.49 -24.50 -7.20
C GLU A 135 5.96 -24.43 -7.63
N ALA A 136 6.55 -25.59 -7.85
CA ALA A 136 7.93 -25.69 -8.30
C ALA A 136 8.10 -25.03 -9.69
N GLU A 137 9.09 -24.15 -9.82
CA GLU A 137 9.43 -23.52 -11.11
C GLU A 137 9.91 -24.56 -12.15
N THR A 138 10.51 -25.66 -11.69
CA THR A 138 10.97 -26.79 -12.50
C THR A 138 10.81 -28.10 -11.72
N ALA A 139 10.67 -29.24 -12.42
CA ALA A 139 10.48 -30.55 -11.79
C ALA A 139 11.62 -30.98 -10.82
N GLU A 140 12.79 -30.35 -10.95
CA GLU A 140 13.98 -30.63 -10.15
C GLU A 140 14.14 -29.71 -8.92
N ARG A 141 13.34 -28.63 -8.84
CA ARG A 141 13.38 -27.70 -7.70
C ARG A 141 12.21 -27.95 -6.76
N PRO A 142 12.45 -27.97 -5.44
CA PRO A 142 11.36 -28.11 -4.49
C PRO A 142 10.43 -26.88 -4.52
N PRO A 143 9.14 -27.04 -4.15
CA PRO A 143 8.21 -25.93 -3.96
C PRO A 143 8.78 -24.87 -3.03
N ARG A 144 8.53 -23.59 -3.35
CA ARG A 144 9.01 -22.48 -2.53
C ARG A 144 7.98 -22.19 -1.45
N LEU A 145 8.41 -22.28 -0.18
CA LEU A 145 7.56 -22.00 0.96
C LEU A 145 7.74 -20.56 1.45
N PHE A 146 6.64 -19.92 1.82
CA PHE A 146 6.61 -18.56 2.34
C PHE A 146 5.73 -18.45 3.58
N ASP A 147 6.19 -17.63 4.51
CA ASP A 147 5.37 -17.09 5.59
C ASP A 147 4.76 -15.78 5.19
N VAL A 148 3.44 -15.69 5.27
CA VAL A 148 2.70 -14.43 5.12
C VAL A 148 2.12 -14.06 6.47
N LYS A 149 2.68 -13.04 7.11
CA LYS A 149 2.12 -12.45 8.32
C LYS A 149 1.20 -11.29 7.93
N LEU A 150 -0.07 -11.38 8.31
CA LEU A 150 -1.02 -10.28 8.27
C LEU A 150 -1.20 -9.74 9.69
N GLN A 151 -1.08 -8.42 9.86
CA GLN A 151 -1.24 -7.74 11.14
C GLN A 151 -2.13 -6.51 10.96
N LEU A 152 -3.23 -6.42 11.71
CA LEU A 152 -4.12 -5.26 11.70
C LEU A 152 -3.34 -4.03 12.18
N ALA A 153 -3.22 -3.05 11.31
CA ALA A 153 -2.56 -1.78 11.59
C ALA A 153 -3.57 -0.73 12.03
N GLN A 154 -4.65 -0.55 11.27
CA GLN A 154 -5.68 0.45 11.54
C GLN A 154 -7.04 0.04 10.97
N VAL A 155 -8.13 0.55 11.57
CA VAL A 155 -9.47 0.56 10.96
C VAL A 155 -9.85 2.01 10.65
N ILE A 156 -10.30 2.27 9.42
CA ILE A 156 -10.71 3.58 8.86
C ILE A 156 -12.22 3.58 8.67
#